data_AF-A0A261A962-F1
#
_entry.id   AF-A0A261A962-F1
#
_cell.length_a   1.000
_cell.length_b   1.000
_cell.length_c   1.000
_cell.angle_alpha   90.00
_cell.angle_beta   90.00
_cell.angle_gamma   90.00
#
_symmetry.space_group_name_H-M   'P 1'
#
loop_
_entity.id
_entity.type
_entity.pdbx_description
1 polymer ?
#
loop_
_entity_poly.entity_id
_entity_poly.type
_entity_poly.pdbx_seq_one_letter_code
_entity_poly.pdbx_strand_id
1 'polypeptide(L)'
;MDKPLSYESLKTVLQYLEANLRFHLFNRCTSLKLTEKIVPLRIDSLKLDQRLITVNKTTYLFGIYRDYHVKSDIPSCIQHKNNTGGLGNDLDQYGLPDYSIDHVVTSGDLVIKENGWQEHIDQTRNRSMQQLEENVESSKGSSEKHDEWSLEFYLAELQPHYYKRDNVSPPYDPFIQISHHFHEKPFQPVVCLLRTDNLSQYRI
;
A
#
# COMPACT_ATOMS: atom_id res chain seq x y z
N MET A 1 -33.89 -25.27 13.81
CA MET A 1 -33.08 -24.78 12.68
C MET A 1 -33.73 -23.51 12.19
N ASP A 2 -32.99 -22.41 12.19
CA ASP A 2 -33.50 -21.10 11.78
C ASP A 2 -33.72 -21.05 10.26
N LYS A 3 -34.85 -20.50 9.84
CA LYS A 3 -35.22 -20.40 8.43
C LYS A 3 -34.32 -19.36 7.75
N PRO A 4 -33.62 -19.71 6.65
CA PRO A 4 -32.78 -18.75 5.94
C PRO A 4 -33.63 -17.62 5.36
N LEU A 5 -33.02 -16.44 5.26
CA LEU A 5 -33.67 -15.26 4.70
C LEU A 5 -34.04 -15.53 3.22
N SER A 6 -35.24 -15.09 2.80
CA SER A 6 -35.63 -15.20 1.39
C SER A 6 -34.74 -14.33 0.50
N TYR A 7 -34.61 -14.68 -0.79
CA TYR A 7 -33.76 -13.95 -1.73
C TYR A 7 -34.17 -12.47 -1.87
N GLU A 8 -35.46 -12.17 -1.94
CA GLU A 8 -35.95 -10.80 -2.03
C GLU A 8 -35.72 -10.04 -0.72
N SER A 9 -35.94 -10.69 0.43
CA SER A 9 -35.60 -10.09 1.73
C SER A 9 -34.10 -9.81 1.86
N LEU A 10 -33.24 -10.68 1.34
CA LEU A 10 -31.78 -10.49 1.34
C LEU A 10 -31.37 -9.28 0.50
N LYS A 11 -31.94 -9.11 -0.69
CA LYS A 11 -31.70 -7.92 -1.52
C LYS A 11 -32.08 -6.65 -0.77
N THR A 12 -33.28 -6.64 -0.17
CA THR A 12 -33.74 -5.48 0.61
C THR A 12 -32.80 -5.19 1.77
N VAL A 13 -32.40 -6.19 2.55
CA VAL A 13 -31.45 -6.00 3.66
C VAL A 13 -30.13 -5.43 3.16
N LEU A 14 -29.54 -6.01 2.10
CA LEU A 14 -28.30 -5.51 1.51
C LEU A 14 -28.42 -4.08 0.98
N GLN A 15 -29.59 -3.68 0.46
CA GLN A 15 -29.80 -2.34 -0.11
C GLN A 15 -29.76 -1.22 0.94
N TYR A 16 -30.19 -1.53 2.17
CA TYR A 16 -30.25 -0.56 3.28
C TYR A 16 -29.14 -0.77 4.31
N LEU A 17 -28.27 -1.76 4.12
CA LEU A 17 -27.11 -1.96 4.97
C LEU A 17 -26.04 -0.91 4.69
N GLU A 18 -25.38 -0.43 5.74
CA GLU A 18 -24.28 0.51 5.66
C GLU A 18 -23.14 -0.03 4.77
N ALA A 19 -22.54 0.84 3.96
CA ALA A 19 -21.59 0.46 2.90
C ALA A 19 -20.38 -0.32 3.43
N ASN A 20 -19.76 0.13 4.52
CA ASN A 20 -18.59 -0.54 5.09
C ASN A 20 -18.94 -1.93 5.66
N LEU A 21 -20.13 -2.08 6.26
CA LEU A 21 -20.66 -3.40 6.65
C LEU A 21 -20.81 -4.33 5.44
N ARG A 22 -21.27 -3.82 4.30
CA ARG A 22 -21.36 -4.62 3.06
C ARG A 22 -19.99 -5.07 2.57
N PHE A 23 -18.96 -4.22 2.64
CA PHE A 23 -17.59 -4.63 2.29
C PHE A 23 -17.09 -5.77 3.17
N HIS A 24 -17.37 -5.72 4.49
CA HIS A 24 -17.03 -6.81 5.40
C HIS A 24 -17.80 -8.10 5.08
N LEU A 25 -19.09 -8.00 4.78
CA LEU A 25 -19.90 -9.16 4.38
C LEU A 25 -19.42 -9.76 3.06
N PHE A 26 -19.10 -8.93 2.07
CA PHE A 26 -18.59 -9.39 0.78
C PHE A 26 -17.30 -10.21 0.94
N ASN A 27 -16.41 -9.77 1.82
CA ASN A 27 -15.15 -10.46 2.08
C ASN A 27 -15.31 -11.76 2.88
N ARG A 28 -16.24 -11.81 3.85
CA ARG A 28 -16.43 -12.98 4.74
C ARG A 28 -17.41 -14.02 4.18
N CYS A 29 -18.41 -13.60 3.41
CA CYS A 29 -19.53 -14.43 2.99
C CYS A 29 -19.53 -14.59 1.46
N THR A 30 -18.79 -15.58 0.96
CA THR A 30 -18.70 -15.89 -0.48
C THR A 30 -20.05 -16.17 -1.13
N SER A 31 -20.99 -16.78 -0.41
CA SER A 31 -22.35 -17.07 -0.89
C SER A 31 -23.18 -15.81 -1.21
N LEU A 32 -22.82 -14.66 -0.63
CA LEU A 32 -23.53 -13.39 -0.83
C LEU A 32 -22.94 -12.54 -1.96
N LYS A 33 -21.75 -12.87 -2.48
CA LYS A 33 -21.03 -12.03 -3.45
C LYS A 33 -21.84 -11.71 -4.71
N LEU A 34 -22.57 -12.68 -5.24
CA LEU A 34 -23.40 -12.46 -6.44
C LEU A 34 -24.55 -11.50 -6.15
N THR A 35 -25.27 -11.72 -5.05
CA THR A 35 -26.39 -10.85 -4.66
C THR A 35 -25.91 -9.45 -4.31
N GLU A 36 -24.81 -9.34 -3.57
CA GLU A 36 -24.20 -8.06 -3.19
C GLU A 36 -23.86 -7.21 -4.41
N LYS A 37 -23.26 -7.80 -5.46
CA LYS A 37 -22.92 -7.11 -6.71
C LYS A 37 -24.14 -6.59 -7.49
N ILE A 38 -25.30 -7.24 -7.35
CA ILE A 38 -26.52 -6.85 -8.06
C ILE A 38 -27.24 -5.72 -7.32
N VAL A 39 -27.13 -5.69 -5.99
CA VAL A 39 -27.82 -4.69 -5.17
C VAL A 39 -27.03 -3.38 -5.19
N PRO A 40 -27.63 -2.24 -5.58
CA PRO A 40 -26.93 -0.96 -5.60
C PRO A 40 -26.31 -0.61 -4.24
N LEU A 41 -25.08 -0.12 -4.24
CA LEU A 41 -24.39 0.37 -3.05
C LEU A 41 -24.77 1.83 -2.80
N ARG A 42 -25.18 2.17 -1.58
CA ARG A 42 -25.49 3.54 -1.16
C ARG A 42 -24.34 4.09 -0.33
N ILE A 43 -23.75 5.18 -0.79
CA ILE A 43 -22.66 5.90 -0.13
C ILE A 43 -23.09 7.36 0.02
N ASP A 44 -22.99 7.89 1.24
CA ASP A 44 -23.36 9.28 1.55
C ASP A 44 -22.21 10.24 1.22
N SER A 45 -20.97 9.79 1.42
CA SER A 45 -19.76 10.56 1.09
C SER A 45 -18.66 9.65 0.58
N LEU A 46 -18.05 10.02 -0.55
CA LEU A 46 -16.89 9.36 -1.12
C LEU A 46 -15.77 10.37 -1.30
N LYS A 47 -14.59 10.07 -0.76
CA LYS A 47 -13.35 10.83 -1.05
C LYS A 47 -12.30 9.87 -1.56
N LEU A 48 -11.67 10.24 -2.66
CA LEU A 48 -10.57 9.51 -3.29
C LEU A 48 -9.32 10.38 -3.19
N ASP A 49 -8.26 9.79 -2.67
CA ASP A 49 -6.92 10.35 -2.60
C ASP A 49 -5.94 9.32 -3.18
N GLN A 50 -4.68 9.69 -3.38
CA GLN A 50 -3.66 8.83 -3.98
C GLN A 50 -3.55 7.45 -3.31
N ARG A 51 -3.69 7.42 -1.97
CA ARG A 51 -3.55 6.19 -1.17
C ARG A 51 -4.67 5.97 -0.18
N LEU A 52 -5.71 6.82 -0.22
CA LEU A 52 -6.80 6.80 0.73
C LEU A 52 -8.13 6.76 -0.02
N ILE A 53 -9.03 5.92 0.46
CA ILE A 53 -10.44 5.94 0.04
C ILE A 53 -11.26 6.12 1.31
N THR A 54 -12.00 7.22 1.42
CA THR A 54 -12.95 7.43 2.51
C THR A 54 -14.36 7.17 2.01
N VAL A 55 -15.03 6.19 2.63
CA VAL A 55 -16.45 5.86 2.41
C VAL A 55 -17.21 6.19 3.69
N ASN A 56 -18.09 7.17 3.60
CA ASN A 56 -18.81 7.75 4.73
C ASN A 56 -17.84 8.27 5.81
N LYS A 57 -17.69 7.53 6.92
CA LYS A 57 -16.81 7.86 8.05
C LYS A 57 -15.62 6.91 8.21
N THR A 58 -15.45 5.99 7.26
CA THR A 58 -14.39 4.98 7.29
C THR A 58 -13.39 5.29 6.20
N THR A 59 -12.12 5.39 6.57
CA THR A 59 -11.03 5.64 5.63
C THR A 59 -10.18 4.38 5.50
N TYR A 60 -9.98 3.94 4.27
CA TYR A 60 -9.14 2.83 3.86
C TYR A 60 -7.82 3.39 3.35
N LEU A 61 -6.71 2.92 3.88
CA LEU A 61 -5.33 3.23 3.49
C LEU A 61 -4.75 2.04 2.73
N PHE A 62 -4.15 2.33 1.58
CA PHE A 62 -3.45 1.37 0.75
C PHE A 62 -1.94 1.60 0.87
N GLY A 63 -1.19 0.52 0.98
CA GLY A 63 0.26 0.56 0.95
C GLY A 63 0.88 -0.81 0.72
N ILE A 64 2.18 -0.83 0.46
CA ILE A 64 2.95 -2.05 0.27
C ILE A 64 3.46 -2.55 1.62
N TYR A 65 3.02 -3.74 2.00
CA TYR A 65 3.57 -4.53 3.09
C TYR A 65 4.75 -5.34 2.54
N ARG A 66 5.90 -5.22 3.20
CA ARG A 66 7.11 -5.97 2.86
C ARG A 66 7.23 -7.15 3.81
N ASP A 67 6.90 -8.34 3.32
CA ASP A 67 6.96 -9.58 4.10
C ASP A 67 8.36 -10.19 3.98
N TYR A 68 9.25 -9.81 4.90
CA TYR A 68 10.62 -10.36 4.91
C TYR A 68 10.60 -11.85 5.18
N HIS A 69 11.43 -12.58 4.43
CA HIS A 69 11.58 -14.04 4.54
C HIS A 69 12.08 -14.45 5.92
N VAL A 70 12.90 -13.60 6.55
CA VAL A 70 13.42 -13.77 7.89
C VAL A 70 12.98 -12.60 8.77
N LYS A 71 12.21 -12.88 9.83
CA LYS A 71 11.62 -11.83 10.69
C LYS A 71 12.64 -11.05 11.53
N SER A 72 13.79 -11.64 11.86
CA SER A 72 14.88 -10.94 12.56
C SER A 72 15.55 -9.87 11.70
N ASP A 73 15.36 -9.92 10.38
CA ASP A 73 16.09 -9.09 9.44
C ASP A 73 15.28 -7.86 9.01
N ILE A 74 14.06 -7.69 9.56
CA ILE A 74 13.21 -6.53 9.26
C ILE A 74 13.78 -5.31 9.99
N PRO A 75 14.25 -4.29 9.27
CA PRO A 75 14.70 -3.06 9.93
C PRO A 75 13.53 -2.36 10.63
N SER A 76 13.81 -1.72 11.77
CA SER A 76 12.80 -1.08 12.62
C SER A 76 11.89 -0.09 11.87
N CYS A 77 12.46 0.68 10.94
CA CYS A 77 11.72 1.64 10.13
C CYS A 77 10.74 0.96 9.15
N ILE A 78 11.11 -0.22 8.63
CA ILE A 78 10.28 -1.02 7.73
C ILE A 78 9.14 -1.65 8.52
N GLN A 79 9.44 -2.20 9.70
CA GLN A 79 8.43 -2.74 10.60
C GLN A 79 7.42 -1.66 11.00
N HIS A 80 7.89 -0.44 11.31
CA HIS A 80 7.02 0.70 11.61
C HIS A 80 6.10 1.05 10.43
N LYS A 81 6.64 1.12 9.20
CA LYS A 81 5.84 1.35 7.98
C LYS A 81 4.79 0.25 7.78
N ASN A 82 5.16 -1.03 7.88
CA ASN A 82 4.22 -2.16 7.81
C ASN A 82 3.10 -2.06 8.87
N ASN A 83 3.44 -1.64 10.10
CA ASN A 83 2.47 -1.47 11.20
C ASN A 83 1.54 -0.26 11.01
N THR A 84 1.95 0.74 10.23
CA THR A 84 1.22 2.01 10.01
C THR A 84 0.51 2.08 8.66
N GLY A 85 0.41 0.94 7.95
CA GLY A 85 -0.38 0.80 6.73
C GLY A 85 0.44 0.59 5.45
N GLY A 86 1.74 0.35 5.57
CA GLY A 86 2.62 0.01 4.46
C GLY A 86 3.27 1.23 3.78
N LEU A 87 4.15 0.94 2.83
CA LEU A 87 4.80 1.96 2.00
C LEU A 87 3.83 2.53 0.97
N GLY A 88 3.92 3.83 0.68
CA GLY A 88 2.93 4.49 -0.17
C GLY A 88 3.10 4.31 -1.68
N ASN A 89 4.31 4.02 -2.13
CA ASN A 89 4.60 3.86 -3.55
C ASN A 89 4.72 2.38 -3.88
N ASP A 90 4.38 2.03 -5.12
CA ASP A 90 4.74 0.74 -5.69
C ASP A 90 6.26 0.59 -5.71
N LEU A 91 6.72 -0.66 -5.78
CA LEU A 91 8.13 -1.01 -5.73
C LEU A 91 8.55 -1.71 -7.01
N ASP A 92 9.72 -1.34 -7.53
CA ASP A 92 10.39 -2.09 -8.58
C ASP A 92 10.94 -3.43 -8.06
N GLN A 93 11.50 -4.24 -8.95
CA GLN A 93 12.07 -5.56 -8.61
C GLN A 93 13.23 -5.52 -7.59
N TYR A 94 13.79 -4.34 -7.30
CA TYR A 94 14.86 -4.14 -6.32
C TYR A 94 14.37 -3.48 -5.03
N GLY A 95 13.08 -3.11 -4.95
CA GLY A 95 12.50 -2.46 -3.78
C GLY A 95 12.63 -0.94 -3.77
N LEU A 96 12.90 -0.31 -4.93
CA LEU A 96 12.91 1.14 -5.10
C LEU A 96 11.52 1.63 -5.54
N PRO A 97 11.12 2.86 -5.21
CA PRO A 97 9.85 3.41 -5.67
C PRO A 97 9.71 3.34 -7.20
N ASP A 98 8.62 2.73 -7.67
CA ASP A 98 8.24 2.67 -9.07
C ASP A 98 7.19 3.75 -9.37
N TYR A 99 7.54 4.66 -10.30
CA TYR A 99 6.68 5.75 -10.77
C TYR A 99 6.15 5.49 -12.19
N SER A 100 6.34 4.28 -12.73
CA SER A 100 5.95 3.95 -14.10
C SER A 100 4.46 4.16 -14.38
N ILE A 101 3.59 4.02 -13.37
CA ILE A 101 2.14 4.24 -13.48
C ILE A 101 1.79 5.68 -13.84
N ASP A 102 2.61 6.65 -13.44
CA ASP A 102 2.38 8.08 -13.74
C ASP A 102 2.59 8.39 -15.23
N HIS A 103 3.06 7.40 -16.00
CA HIS A 103 3.45 7.54 -17.39
C HIS A 103 2.76 6.52 -18.32
N VAL A 104 1.86 5.68 -17.80
CA VAL A 104 1.08 4.75 -18.63
C VAL A 104 0.00 5.55 -19.36
N VAL A 105 0.27 5.84 -20.64
CA VAL A 105 -0.68 6.51 -21.53
C VAL A 105 -1.64 5.47 -22.10
N THR A 106 -2.91 5.58 -21.76
CA THR A 106 -3.99 4.78 -22.33
C THR A 106 -4.64 5.49 -23.52
N SER A 107 -5.39 4.74 -24.33
CA SER A 107 -6.09 5.30 -25.49
C SER A 107 -7.14 6.31 -25.02
N GLY A 108 -6.90 7.60 -25.23
CA GLY A 108 -7.79 8.69 -24.81
C GLY A 108 -7.10 9.73 -23.92
N ASP A 109 -5.90 9.43 -23.41
CA ASP A 109 -5.16 10.36 -22.55
C ASP A 109 -4.50 11.49 -23.34
N LEU A 110 -4.53 12.70 -22.78
CA LEU A 110 -3.80 13.86 -23.30
C LEU A 110 -2.43 13.95 -22.64
N VAL A 111 -1.39 13.58 -23.39
CA VAL A 111 -0.01 13.70 -22.92
C VAL A 111 0.41 15.17 -22.98
N ILE A 112 0.45 15.83 -21.83
CA ILE A 112 1.10 17.12 -21.70
C ILE A 112 2.60 16.84 -21.60
N LYS A 113 3.32 17.03 -22.71
CA LYS A 113 4.77 16.82 -22.75
C LYS A 113 5.46 17.84 -21.85
N GLU A 114 5.82 17.42 -20.66
CA GLU A 114 6.85 18.06 -19.87
C GLU A 114 8.12 17.22 -20.00
N ASN A 115 9.09 17.80 -20.69
CA ASN A 115 10.33 17.14 -21.07
C ASN A 115 11.23 17.09 -19.81
N GLY A 116 11.75 15.92 -19.44
CA GLY A 116 12.81 15.80 -18.44
C GLY A 116 12.40 15.34 -17.03
N TRP A 117 11.15 14.93 -16.80
CA TRP A 117 10.73 14.39 -15.49
C TRP A 117 11.51 13.15 -15.07
N GLN A 118 11.76 12.21 -15.99
CA GLN A 118 12.51 11.00 -15.68
C GLN A 118 13.95 11.32 -15.26
N GLU A 119 14.63 12.20 -16.01
CA GLU A 119 15.97 12.67 -15.66
C GLU A 119 15.97 13.41 -14.32
N HIS A 120 14.93 14.22 -14.04
CA HIS A 120 14.78 14.89 -12.75
C HIS A 120 14.56 13.90 -11.59
N ILE A 121 13.74 12.86 -11.79
CA ILE A 121 13.51 11.78 -10.81
C ILE A 121 14.83 11.05 -10.53
N ASP A 122 15.54 10.64 -11.59
CA ASP A 122 16.80 9.91 -11.46
C ASP A 122 17.87 10.78 -10.77
N GLN A 123 17.97 12.06 -11.13
CA GLN A 123 18.87 13.01 -10.48
C GLN A 123 18.52 13.23 -9.01
N THR A 124 17.24 13.42 -8.70
CA THR A 124 16.75 13.60 -7.32
C THR A 124 17.07 12.36 -6.49
N ARG A 125 16.79 11.18 -7.05
CA ARG A 125 17.07 9.89 -6.42
C ARG A 125 18.55 9.69 -6.15
N ASN A 126 19.41 10.04 -7.10
CA ASN A 126 20.86 9.94 -6.94
C ASN A 126 21.38 10.91 -5.86
N ARG A 127 20.85 12.15 -5.80
CA ARG A 127 21.18 13.10 -4.72
C ARG A 127 20.74 12.57 -3.36
N SER A 128 19.52 12.03 -3.26
CA SER A 128 19.03 11.41 -2.02
C SER A 128 19.92 10.24 -1.59
N MET A 129 20.37 9.41 -2.52
CA MET A 129 21.30 8.30 -2.23
C MET A 129 22.63 8.80 -1.68
N GLN A 130 23.25 9.80 -2.33
CA GLN A 130 24.51 10.39 -1.85
C GLN A 130 24.36 10.98 -0.44
N GLN A 131 23.26 11.68 -0.18
CA GLN A 131 22.99 12.24 1.13
C GLN A 131 22.82 11.16 2.21
N LEU A 132 22.18 10.03 1.87
CA LEU A 132 22.09 8.89 2.78
C LEU A 132 23.47 8.28 3.08
N GLU A 133 24.34 8.15 2.07
CA GLU A 133 25.72 7.66 2.26
C GLU A 133 26.55 8.60 3.15
N GLU A 134 26.45 9.91 2.93
CA GLU A 134 27.10 10.93 3.77
C GLU A 134 26.60 10.90 5.22
N ASN A 135 25.28 10.73 5.42
CA ASN A 135 24.70 10.59 6.75
C ASN A 135 25.20 9.33 7.45
N VAL A 136 25.31 8.20 6.72
CA VAL A 136 25.89 6.95 7.26
C VAL A 136 27.32 7.17 7.72
N GLU A 137 28.18 7.81 6.91
CA GLU A 137 29.57 8.08 7.32
C GLU A 137 29.65 9.03 8.51
N SER A 138 28.77 10.03 8.57
CA SER A 138 28.71 10.98 9.69
C SER A 138 28.27 10.30 10.99
N SER A 139 27.35 9.32 10.92
CA SER A 139 26.84 8.57 12.08
C SER A 139 27.79 7.47 12.59
N LYS A 140 28.79 7.02 11.82
CA LYS A 140 29.76 6.01 12.28
C LYS A 140 30.70 6.51 13.40
N GLY A 141 30.74 7.82 13.64
CA GLY A 141 31.63 8.45 14.63
C GLY A 141 31.01 8.72 16.01
N SER A 142 29.70 8.49 16.19
CA SER A 142 28.99 8.86 17.41
C SER A 142 28.54 7.63 18.21
N SER A 143 28.67 7.71 19.54
CA SER A 143 28.45 6.59 20.47
C SER A 143 27.06 6.61 21.13
N GLU A 144 26.15 7.45 20.64
CA GLU A 144 24.83 7.66 21.24
C GLU A 144 23.75 6.76 20.59
N LYS A 145 22.85 6.21 21.41
CA LYS A 145 21.75 5.34 20.95
C LYS A 145 20.78 6.00 19.95
N HIS A 146 20.66 7.33 19.99
CA HIS A 146 19.79 8.07 19.06
C HIS A 146 20.35 8.05 17.62
N ASP A 147 21.66 7.83 17.48
CA ASP A 147 22.34 7.73 16.21
C ASP A 147 22.21 6.33 15.60
N GLU A 148 22.07 5.29 16.44
CA GLU A 148 21.89 3.91 15.99
C GLU A 148 20.58 3.71 15.21
N TRP A 149 19.47 4.31 15.69
CA TRP A 149 18.18 4.25 14.98
C TRP A 149 18.21 5.03 13.66
N SER A 150 18.94 6.15 13.63
CA SER A 150 19.14 6.96 12.44
C SER A 150 20.00 6.21 11.41
N LEU A 151 21.05 5.54 11.86
CA LEU A 151 21.92 4.71 11.03
C LEU A 151 21.17 3.50 10.44
N GLU A 152 20.41 2.76 11.26
CA GLU A 152 19.57 1.65 10.78
C GLU A 152 18.58 2.15 9.71
N PHE A 153 17.96 3.31 9.93
CA PHE A 153 17.06 3.93 8.96
C PHE A 153 17.78 4.24 7.63
N TYR A 154 18.95 4.89 7.68
CA TYR A 154 19.69 5.22 6.45
C TYR A 154 20.15 3.97 5.70
N LEU A 155 20.64 2.96 6.41
CA LEU A 155 21.03 1.67 5.82
C LEU A 155 19.83 0.96 5.16
N ALA A 156 18.67 0.95 5.82
CA ALA A 156 17.46 0.33 5.28
C ALA A 156 16.95 1.03 4.02
N GLU A 157 17.05 2.36 3.93
CA GLU A 157 16.67 3.13 2.73
C GLU A 157 17.74 3.04 1.61
N LEU A 158 19.01 2.81 1.94
CA LEU A 158 20.09 2.55 0.96
C LEU A 158 20.03 1.14 0.36
N GLN A 159 19.56 0.17 1.13
CA GLN A 159 19.60 -1.25 0.77
C GLN A 159 19.03 -1.56 -0.64
N PRO A 160 17.89 -0.99 -1.08
CA PRO A 160 17.37 -1.19 -2.43
C PRO A 160 18.33 -0.74 -3.56
N HIS A 161 19.18 0.26 -3.30
CA HIS A 161 20.19 0.70 -4.26
C HIS A 161 21.31 -0.35 -4.43
N TYR A 162 21.72 -1.01 -3.35
CA TYR A 162 22.69 -2.10 -3.41
C TYR A 162 22.11 -3.33 -4.11
N TYR A 163 20.85 -3.67 -3.84
CA TYR A 163 20.12 -4.71 -4.60
C TYR A 163 20.14 -4.44 -6.11
N LYS A 164 19.85 -3.20 -6.52
CA LYS A 164 19.91 -2.81 -7.94
C LYS A 164 21.33 -2.87 -8.51
N ARG A 165 22.34 -2.38 -7.78
CA ARG A 165 23.75 -2.38 -8.22
C ARG A 165 24.28 -3.79 -8.43
N ASP A 166 24.00 -4.68 -7.47
CA ASP A 166 24.53 -6.04 -7.43
C ASP A 166 23.61 -7.03 -8.18
N ASN A 167 22.49 -6.53 -8.71
CA ASN A 167 21.46 -7.30 -9.41
C ASN A 167 20.91 -8.47 -8.57
N VAL A 168 20.60 -8.19 -7.31
CA VAL A 168 20.05 -9.13 -6.33
C VAL A 168 18.64 -8.70 -5.96
N SER A 169 17.71 -9.64 -5.81
CA SER A 169 16.35 -9.35 -5.35
C SER A 169 16.30 -9.07 -3.84
N PRO A 170 15.37 -8.22 -3.38
CA PRO A 170 15.19 -7.97 -1.96
C PRO A 170 14.75 -9.24 -1.20
N PRO A 171 15.10 -9.38 0.09
CA PRO A 171 14.78 -10.54 0.92
C PRO A 171 13.34 -10.48 1.48
N TYR A 172 12.39 -10.01 0.68
CA TYR A 172 10.98 -9.90 1.05
C TYR A 172 10.09 -10.02 -0.17
N ASP A 173 8.86 -10.45 0.07
CA ASP A 173 7.78 -10.40 -0.93
C ASP A 173 6.89 -9.16 -0.68
N PRO A 174 6.59 -8.36 -1.71
CA PRO A 174 5.65 -7.25 -1.59
C PRO A 174 4.20 -7.71 -1.66
N PHE A 175 3.36 -7.15 -0.79
CA PHE A 175 1.92 -7.35 -0.78
C PHE A 175 1.20 -6.02 -0.66
N ILE A 176 0.05 -5.86 -1.32
CA ILE A 176 -0.85 -4.76 -1.01
C ILE A 176 -1.48 -5.03 0.36
N GLN A 177 -1.33 -4.08 1.27
CA GLN A 177 -2.01 -4.00 2.55
C GLN A 177 -3.09 -2.93 2.47
N ILE A 178 -4.30 -3.34 2.85
CA ILE A 178 -5.41 -2.43 3.08
C ILE A 178 -5.57 -2.29 4.59
N SER A 179 -5.39 -1.10 5.13
CA SER A 179 -5.69 -0.78 6.53
C SER A 179 -6.93 0.12 6.58
N HIS A 180 -7.71 0.11 7.65
CA HIS A 180 -8.82 1.07 7.76
C HIS A 180 -8.97 1.64 9.15
N HIS A 181 -9.53 2.84 9.22
CA HIS A 181 -9.86 3.51 10.47
C HIS A 181 -11.24 4.14 10.38
N PHE A 182 -11.96 4.08 11.50
CA PHE A 182 -13.19 4.83 11.69
C PHE A 182 -12.83 6.13 12.39
N HIS A 183 -13.37 7.26 11.94
CA HIS A 183 -12.98 8.62 12.34
C HIS A 183 -13.07 8.95 13.86
N GLU A 184 -13.44 7.99 14.70
CA GLU A 184 -13.57 8.09 16.17
C GLU A 184 -12.80 6.98 16.95
N LYS A 185 -12.00 6.13 16.27
CA LYS A 185 -11.24 5.02 16.89
C LYS A 185 -9.79 4.95 16.38
N PRO A 186 -8.84 4.49 17.21
CA PRO A 186 -7.45 4.29 16.78
C PRO A 186 -7.34 3.22 15.67
N PHE A 187 -6.24 3.26 14.91
CA PHE A 187 -5.95 2.34 13.81
C PHE A 187 -6.17 0.88 14.23
N GLN A 188 -7.03 0.17 13.49
CA GLN A 188 -7.15 -1.28 13.60
C GLN A 188 -6.55 -1.91 12.33
N PRO A 189 -5.44 -2.66 12.46
CA PRO A 189 -4.88 -3.36 11.32
C PRO A 189 -5.80 -4.53 10.97
N VAL A 190 -6.67 -4.35 9.98
CA VAL A 190 -7.26 -5.48 9.27
C VAL A 190 -6.39 -5.72 8.06
N VAL A 191 -5.36 -6.53 8.23
CA VAL A 191 -4.42 -6.82 7.16
C VAL A 191 -5.09 -7.77 6.16
N CYS A 192 -5.60 -7.23 5.07
CA CYS A 192 -5.83 -8.01 3.86
C CYS A 192 -4.57 -7.88 3.00
N LEU A 193 -3.80 -8.95 2.89
CA LEU A 193 -2.63 -9.03 2.00
C LEU A 193 -3.08 -9.57 0.64
N LEU A 194 -2.85 -8.80 -0.42
CA LEU A 194 -3.00 -9.25 -1.81
C LEU A 194 -1.63 -9.26 -2.47
N ARG A 195 -1.26 -10.39 -3.08
CA ARG A 195 0.03 -10.52 -3.79
C ARG A 195 0.03 -9.65 -5.05
N THR A 196 1.04 -8.81 -5.21
CA THR A 196 1.16 -7.84 -6.31
C THR A 196 1.28 -8.49 -7.69
N ASP A 197 1.83 -9.71 -7.75
CA ASP A 197 2.08 -10.47 -8.98
C ASP A 197 0.78 -10.86 -9.73
N ASN A 198 -0.37 -10.66 -9.09
CA ASN A 198 -1.70 -11.04 -9.58
C ASN A 198 -2.56 -9.85 -10.05
N LEU A 199 -1.98 -8.66 -10.28
CA LEU A 199 -2.73 -7.49 -10.76
C LEU A 199 -2.81 -7.39 -12.29
N SER A 200 -2.01 -8.18 -13.02
CA SER A 200 -2.07 -8.27 -14.50
C SER A 200 -3.37 -8.87 -15.03
N GLN A 201 -4.14 -9.58 -14.19
CA GLN A 201 -5.44 -10.18 -14.50
C GLN A 201 -6.64 -9.28 -14.18
N TYR A 202 -6.41 -8.07 -13.63
CA TYR A 202 -7.44 -7.05 -13.37
C TYR A 202 -7.25 -5.80 -14.23
N ARG A 203 -6.68 -5.94 -15.43
CA ARG A 203 -6.80 -4.92 -16.47
C ARG A 203 -8.26 -4.85 -16.90
N ILE A 204 -8.91 -3.72 -16.63
CA ILE A 204 -10.22 -3.36 -17.19
C ILE A 204 -10.04 -3.08 -18.68
#